data_AF-A0A850KJG4-F1
#
_entry.id   AF-A0A850KJG4-F1
#
_cell.length_a   1.000
_cell.length_b   1.000
_cell.length_c   1.000
_cell.angle_alpha   90.00
_cell.angle_beta   90.00
_cell.angle_gamma   90.00
#
_symmetry.space_group_name_H-M   'P 1'
#
loop_
_entity.id
_entity.type
_entity.pdbx_description
1 polymer ?
#
loop_
_entity_poly.entity_id
_entity_poly.type
_entity_poly.pdbx_seq_one_letter_code
_entity_poly.pdbx_strand_id
1 'polypeptide(L)'
;MTYLSQLSSLKTMELDAGSVFSGKASGRLIKGFGERTVFTPEPDTDYVFHDTMREVVVWLMAPPHPLYVYGPTGSGKTSLIRQLAAKMNYPVFDVTGHGRMEFSDLVGHLSVTDGTMTFQYGPLALAMKYGGMFLINEIDLMEPATLTGLNGVLDGDPLTIPENGGEVIVPHPMFRFVATANTNGGSDETGLYQGTLRQNLAFMDRFWLCEVPYPPAMAEIDLLEKTAPAIPENIRKTMVAFAGEVRRLFLGEGSDQQFGETIEVTFSTRTLLRWADLTQRFHPLARQGVQPLAYALDRALGFRASKETRSMLHELAQRMFPQLSSDMLEGDKQEVATG
;
A
#
# COMPACT_ATOMS: atom_id res chain seq x y z
N MET A 1 -11.43 24.14 16.96
CA MET A 1 -12.37 23.51 16.02
C MET A 1 -12.26 22.00 16.20
N THR A 2 -13.39 21.31 16.38
CA THR A 2 -13.40 19.83 16.39
C THR A 2 -13.17 19.32 14.96
N TYR A 3 -12.69 18.09 14.79
CA TYR A 3 -12.52 17.51 13.45
C TYR A 3 -13.84 17.47 12.65
N LEU A 4 -14.98 17.30 13.34
CA LEU A 4 -16.32 17.36 12.74
C LEU A 4 -16.62 18.72 12.11
N SER A 5 -16.19 19.82 12.75
CA SER A 5 -16.37 21.17 12.20
C SER A 5 -15.54 21.41 10.93
N GLN A 6 -14.37 20.77 10.81
CA GLN A 6 -13.55 20.84 9.60
C GLN A 6 -14.19 20.05 8.45
N LEU A 7 -14.71 18.86 8.75
CA LEU A 7 -15.40 18.02 7.76
C LEU A 7 -16.68 18.67 7.23
N SER A 8 -17.47 19.29 8.11
CA SER A 8 -18.73 19.93 7.70
C SER A 8 -18.54 21.21 6.88
N SER A 9 -17.39 21.88 6.99
CA SER A 9 -17.06 23.06 6.19
C SER A 9 -16.36 22.74 4.87
N LEU A 10 -16.05 21.46 4.60
CA LEU A 10 -15.22 21.06 3.47
C LEU A 10 -15.93 21.33 2.13
N LYS A 11 -15.28 22.11 1.26
CA LYS A 11 -15.82 22.45 -0.06
C LYS A 11 -15.14 21.67 -1.17
N THR A 12 -15.95 21.16 -2.08
CA THR A 12 -15.45 20.54 -3.30
C THR A 12 -14.85 21.60 -4.23
N MET A 13 -13.85 21.19 -5.00
CA MET A 13 -13.24 22.00 -6.04
C MET A 13 -13.05 21.19 -7.31
N GLU A 14 -13.07 21.87 -8.46
CA GLU A 14 -12.65 21.28 -9.71
C GLU A 14 -11.13 21.45 -9.88
N LEU A 15 -10.47 20.37 -10.28
CA LEU A 15 -9.04 20.28 -10.52
C LEU A 15 -8.81 19.81 -11.95
N ASP A 16 -7.74 20.27 -12.58
CA ASP A 16 -7.31 19.72 -13.87
C ASP A 16 -6.54 18.41 -13.65
N ALA A 17 -7.05 17.30 -14.18
CA ALA A 17 -6.48 15.96 -13.99
C ALA A 17 -5.03 15.86 -14.47
N GLY A 18 -4.72 16.51 -15.60
CA GLY A 18 -3.38 16.53 -16.15
C GLY A 18 -2.39 17.19 -15.19
N SER A 19 -2.78 18.32 -14.61
CA SER A 19 -1.99 19.06 -13.64
C SER A 19 -1.78 18.25 -12.36
N VAL A 20 -2.81 17.54 -11.89
CA VAL A 20 -2.77 16.71 -10.67
C VAL A 20 -1.87 15.47 -10.84
N PHE A 21 -2.03 14.73 -11.94
CA PHE A 21 -1.39 13.42 -12.11
C PHE A 21 -0.12 13.44 -12.96
N SER A 22 -0.02 14.33 -13.95
CA SER A 22 1.12 14.40 -14.88
C SER A 22 1.92 15.70 -14.80
N GLY A 23 1.44 16.70 -14.06
CA GLY A 23 2.03 18.04 -14.00
C GLY A 23 1.81 18.90 -15.25
N LYS A 24 1.08 18.40 -16.26
CA LYS A 24 0.77 19.12 -17.51
C LYS A 24 -0.73 19.22 -17.70
N ALA A 25 -1.25 20.42 -17.95
CA ALA A 25 -2.69 20.62 -18.11
C ALA A 25 -3.27 19.73 -19.22
N SER A 26 -4.38 19.04 -18.93
CA SER A 26 -5.07 18.18 -19.91
C SER A 26 -6.43 18.73 -20.35
N GLY A 27 -6.96 19.72 -19.64
CA GLY A 27 -8.32 20.26 -19.82
C GLY A 27 -9.41 19.36 -19.25
N ARG A 28 -9.07 18.17 -18.73
CA ARG A 28 -10.03 17.25 -18.13
C ARG A 28 -10.21 17.59 -16.65
N LEU A 29 -11.40 18.04 -16.29
CA LEU A 29 -11.74 18.41 -14.91
C LEU A 29 -12.11 17.16 -14.09
N ILE A 30 -11.63 17.13 -12.84
CA ILE A 30 -11.94 16.13 -11.81
C ILE A 30 -12.32 16.84 -10.52
N LYS A 31 -13.03 16.16 -9.63
CA LYS A 31 -13.44 16.73 -8.34
C LYS A 31 -12.44 16.34 -7.25
N GLY A 32 -12.02 17.33 -6.47
CA GLY A 32 -11.29 17.17 -5.22
C GLY A 32 -11.87 18.08 -4.15
N PHE A 33 -11.07 18.42 -3.14
CA PHE A 33 -11.44 19.37 -2.09
C PHE A 33 -10.47 20.56 -2.05
N GLY A 34 -11.02 21.74 -1.72
CA GLY A 34 -10.28 23.00 -1.66
C GLY A 34 -9.22 23.05 -0.57
N GLU A 35 -9.42 22.30 0.51
CA GLU A 35 -8.62 22.37 1.73
C GLU A 35 -8.30 20.97 2.25
N ARG A 36 -7.16 20.86 2.94
CA ARG A 36 -6.75 19.64 3.64
C ARG A 36 -7.45 19.56 4.99
N THR A 37 -7.71 18.35 5.45
CA THR A 37 -8.22 18.05 6.80
C THR A 37 -7.21 17.20 7.57
N VAL A 38 -7.46 16.97 8.85
CA VAL A 38 -6.71 15.98 9.64
C VAL A 38 -6.80 14.54 9.08
N PHE A 39 -7.79 14.27 8.23
CA PHE A 39 -7.98 12.98 7.57
C PHE A 39 -7.37 12.95 6.16
N THR A 40 -6.85 14.07 5.66
CA THR A 40 -6.21 14.10 4.34
C THR A 40 -4.79 13.54 4.48
N PRO A 41 -4.39 12.50 3.72
CA PRO A 41 -3.05 11.94 3.82
C PRO A 41 -1.94 12.96 3.49
N GLU A 42 -0.78 12.80 4.12
CA GLU A 42 0.39 13.58 3.78
C GLU A 42 0.96 13.18 2.41
N PRO A 43 1.24 14.15 1.52
CA PRO A 43 1.88 13.88 0.25
C PRO A 43 3.31 13.41 0.51
N ASP A 44 3.66 12.30 -0.11
CA ASP A 44 5.01 11.78 -0.13
C ASP A 44 5.68 12.26 -1.42
N THR A 45 6.68 13.14 -1.29
CA THR A 45 7.43 13.69 -2.42
C THR A 45 8.30 12.63 -3.11
N ASP A 46 8.63 11.55 -2.41
CA ASP A 46 9.46 10.47 -2.92
C ASP A 46 8.64 9.39 -3.63
N TYR A 47 7.32 9.39 -3.44
CA TYR A 47 6.42 8.45 -4.09
C TYR A 47 6.50 8.52 -5.63
N VAL A 48 6.63 7.36 -6.27
CA VAL A 48 6.73 7.22 -7.73
C VAL A 48 5.44 6.61 -8.26
N PHE A 49 4.65 7.41 -8.98
CA PHE A 49 3.52 6.90 -9.76
C PHE A 49 4.05 6.24 -11.03
N HIS A 50 3.64 5.00 -11.28
CA HIS A 50 4.02 4.24 -12.49
C HIS A 50 2.80 3.72 -13.25
N ASP A 51 3.04 3.23 -14.46
CA ASP A 51 1.98 2.96 -15.44
C ASP A 51 0.95 1.92 -15.01
N THR A 52 1.34 0.93 -14.21
CA THR A 52 0.40 -0.06 -13.68
C THR A 52 -0.62 0.52 -12.69
N MET A 53 -0.46 1.77 -12.26
CA MET A 53 -1.38 2.46 -11.35
C MET A 53 -2.45 3.30 -12.07
N ARG A 54 -2.43 3.35 -13.41
CA ARG A 54 -3.33 4.19 -14.21
C ARG A 54 -4.80 3.81 -14.04
N GLU A 55 -5.10 2.53 -13.82
CA GLU A 55 -6.48 2.06 -13.64
C GLU A 55 -7.18 2.71 -12.44
N VAL A 56 -6.47 2.86 -11.32
CA VAL A 56 -7.01 3.52 -10.12
C VAL A 56 -7.31 5.01 -10.40
N VAL A 57 -6.47 5.65 -11.21
CA VAL A 57 -6.72 7.03 -11.67
C VAL A 57 -7.97 7.10 -12.55
N VAL A 58 -8.17 6.13 -13.44
CA VAL A 58 -9.37 6.04 -14.29
C VAL A 58 -10.63 5.83 -13.45
N TRP A 59 -10.59 4.89 -12.50
CA TRP A 59 -11.68 4.65 -11.55
C TRP A 59 -12.07 5.93 -10.81
N LEU A 60 -11.10 6.69 -10.34
CA LEU A 60 -11.33 7.91 -9.58
C LEU A 60 -12.03 9.00 -10.41
N MET A 61 -11.79 9.01 -11.73
CA MET A 61 -12.44 9.91 -12.69
C MET A 61 -13.81 9.42 -13.16
N ALA A 62 -14.19 8.18 -12.84
CA ALA A 62 -15.49 7.61 -13.16
C ALA A 62 -16.54 7.97 -12.10
N PRO A 63 -17.84 7.72 -12.37
CA PRO A 63 -18.87 7.78 -11.35
C PRO A 63 -18.51 6.95 -10.11
N PRO A 64 -19.02 7.30 -8.91
CA PRO A 64 -18.73 6.55 -7.69
C PRO A 64 -19.06 5.07 -7.86
N HIS A 65 -18.06 4.20 -7.70
CA HIS A 65 -18.17 2.76 -7.71
C HIS A 65 -17.21 2.21 -6.66
N PRO A 66 -17.52 1.17 -5.88
CA PRO A 66 -16.56 0.57 -4.98
C PRO A 66 -15.32 0.04 -5.73
N LEU A 67 -14.13 0.25 -5.18
CA LEU A 67 -12.86 -0.25 -5.73
C LEU A 67 -12.30 -1.36 -4.85
N TYR A 68 -11.88 -2.46 -5.48
CA TYR A 68 -11.15 -3.54 -4.83
C TYR A 68 -9.76 -3.64 -5.44
N VAL A 69 -8.75 -3.27 -4.66
CA VAL A 69 -7.34 -3.28 -5.08
C VAL A 69 -6.65 -4.51 -4.50
N TYR A 70 -6.24 -5.45 -5.35
CA TYR A 70 -5.52 -6.64 -4.91
C TYR A 70 -4.11 -6.69 -5.47
N GLY A 71 -3.28 -7.58 -4.92
CA GLY A 71 -1.89 -7.76 -5.34
C GLY A 71 -1.01 -8.16 -4.16
N PRO A 72 0.29 -8.40 -4.38
CA PRO A 72 1.16 -8.96 -3.35
C PRO A 72 1.38 -8.00 -2.16
N THR A 73 1.81 -8.56 -1.04
CA THR A 73 2.11 -7.76 0.15
C THR A 73 3.25 -6.77 -0.11
N GLY A 74 3.09 -5.54 0.35
CA GLY A 74 4.11 -4.50 0.16
C GLY A 74 4.33 -4.06 -1.29
N SER A 75 3.36 -4.26 -2.20
CA SER A 75 3.38 -3.71 -3.57
C SER A 75 2.95 -2.23 -3.67
N GLY A 76 2.43 -1.65 -2.58
CA GLY A 76 2.06 -0.24 -2.52
C GLY A 76 0.57 0.08 -2.69
N LYS A 77 -0.32 -0.92 -2.61
CA LYS A 77 -1.80 -0.76 -2.72
C LYS A 77 -2.36 0.41 -1.87
N THR A 78 -2.14 0.36 -0.56
CA THR A 78 -2.60 1.40 0.38
C THR A 78 -1.95 2.75 0.10
N SER A 79 -0.64 2.76 -0.17
CA SER A 79 0.10 3.98 -0.47
C SER A 79 -0.43 4.66 -1.74
N LEU A 80 -0.77 3.90 -2.77
CA LEU A 80 -1.37 4.42 -4.00
C LEU A 80 -2.65 5.21 -3.72
N ILE A 81 -3.58 4.62 -2.97
CA ILE A 81 -4.85 5.27 -2.62
C ILE A 81 -4.60 6.54 -1.80
N ARG A 82 -3.73 6.47 -0.80
CA ARG A 82 -3.41 7.63 0.06
C ARG A 82 -2.75 8.75 -0.73
N GLN A 83 -1.82 8.44 -1.63
CA GLN A 83 -1.11 9.46 -2.42
C GLN A 83 -1.99 10.08 -3.50
N LEU A 84 -2.91 9.31 -4.10
CA LEU A 84 -3.95 9.88 -4.97
C LEU A 84 -4.89 10.80 -4.20
N ALA A 85 -5.33 10.39 -3.02
CA ALA A 85 -6.17 11.22 -2.15
C ALA A 85 -5.46 12.51 -1.73
N ALA A 86 -4.17 12.43 -1.34
CA ALA A 86 -3.35 13.59 -0.97
C ALA A 86 -3.28 14.64 -2.08
N LYS A 87 -3.15 14.20 -3.35
CA LYS A 87 -3.10 15.07 -4.54
C LYS A 87 -4.38 15.88 -4.80
N MET A 88 -5.53 15.47 -4.25
CA MET A 88 -6.82 16.15 -4.42
C MET A 88 -7.41 16.63 -3.09
N ASN A 89 -6.61 16.62 -2.02
CA ASN A 89 -7.03 16.89 -0.64
C ASN A 89 -8.19 16.03 -0.14
N TYR A 90 -8.35 14.81 -0.66
CA TYR A 90 -9.43 13.91 -0.27
C TYR A 90 -9.23 13.41 1.17
N PRO A 91 -10.20 13.57 2.08
CA PRO A 91 -10.20 12.90 3.38
C PRO A 91 -10.22 11.39 3.18
N VAL A 92 -9.35 10.67 3.90
CA VAL A 92 -9.31 9.20 3.91
C VAL A 92 -9.54 8.71 5.33
N PHE A 93 -10.59 7.91 5.50
CA PHE A 93 -10.93 7.23 6.73
C PHE A 93 -10.45 5.80 6.60
N ASP A 94 -9.22 5.54 7.06
CA ASP A 94 -8.59 4.22 6.94
C ASP A 94 -8.85 3.33 8.15
N VAL A 95 -9.14 2.06 7.87
CA VAL A 95 -9.22 1.00 8.86
C VAL A 95 -8.43 -0.21 8.36
N THR A 96 -7.99 -1.06 9.29
CA THR A 96 -7.35 -2.34 8.95
C THR A 96 -8.30 -3.47 9.34
N GLY A 97 -8.74 -4.24 8.36
CA GLY A 97 -9.62 -5.38 8.53
C GLY A 97 -8.97 -6.47 9.37
N HIS A 98 -9.78 -7.11 10.21
CA HIS A 98 -9.38 -8.26 11.01
C HIS A 98 -10.62 -9.06 11.42
N GLY A 99 -10.44 -10.33 11.79
CA GLY A 99 -11.56 -11.25 12.10
C GLY A 99 -12.43 -10.86 13.30
N ARG A 100 -12.01 -9.89 14.14
CA ARG A 100 -12.81 -9.35 15.25
C ARG A 100 -13.56 -8.05 14.94
N MET A 101 -13.43 -7.54 13.70
CA MET A 101 -14.02 -6.26 13.34
C MET A 101 -15.53 -6.42 13.13
N GLU A 102 -16.30 -5.59 13.81
CA GLU A 102 -17.75 -5.58 13.71
C GLU A 102 -18.24 -4.43 12.82
N PHE A 103 -19.48 -4.53 12.35
CA PHE A 103 -20.09 -3.46 11.54
C PHE A 103 -20.24 -2.14 12.34
N SER A 104 -20.48 -2.26 13.64
CA SER A 104 -20.53 -1.15 14.61
C SER A 104 -19.21 -0.38 14.69
N ASP A 105 -18.05 -1.04 14.54
CA ASP A 105 -16.73 -0.37 14.51
C ASP A 105 -16.61 0.57 13.31
N LEU A 106 -17.30 0.25 12.20
CA LEU A 106 -17.28 1.04 10.98
C LEU A 106 -18.32 2.17 11.01
N VAL A 107 -19.52 1.88 11.49
CA VAL A 107 -20.66 2.82 11.48
C VAL A 107 -20.64 3.78 12.67
N GLY A 108 -20.29 3.29 13.85
CA GLY A 108 -20.33 4.05 15.10
C GLY A 108 -21.08 3.32 16.21
N HIS A 109 -20.95 3.86 17.43
CA HIS A 109 -21.54 3.28 18.63
C HIS A 109 -21.91 4.36 19.64
N LEU A 110 -22.79 4.01 20.58
CA LEU A 110 -23.11 4.86 21.72
C LEU A 110 -21.96 4.83 22.73
N SER A 111 -21.55 6.01 23.19
CA SER A 111 -20.50 6.20 24.17
C SER A 111 -20.96 7.17 25.27
N VAL A 112 -20.42 7.03 26.48
CA VAL A 112 -20.63 8.02 27.54
C VAL A 112 -19.54 9.08 27.42
N THR A 113 -19.92 10.31 27.11
CA THR A 113 -19.04 11.48 27.13
C THR A 113 -19.60 12.46 28.16
N ASP A 114 -18.79 12.83 29.16
CA ASP A 114 -19.17 13.76 30.24
C ASP A 114 -20.50 13.38 30.95
N GLY A 115 -20.71 12.09 31.17
CA GLY A 115 -21.92 11.56 31.83
C GLY A 115 -23.16 11.51 30.94
N THR A 116 -23.07 11.90 29.67
CA THR A 116 -24.17 11.86 28.70
C THR A 116 -23.91 10.79 27.64
N MET A 117 -24.94 10.00 27.32
CA MET A 117 -24.88 9.07 26.19
C MET A 117 -24.90 9.85 24.87
N THR A 118 -23.84 9.71 24.08
CA THR A 118 -23.65 10.38 22.80
C THR A 118 -23.22 9.37 21.76
N PHE A 119 -23.80 9.45 20.56
CA PHE A 119 -23.41 8.61 19.45
C PHE A 119 -22.09 9.11 18.85
N GLN A 120 -21.10 8.22 18.76
CA GLN A 120 -19.83 8.48 18.08
C GLN A 120 -19.86 7.82 16.71
N TYR A 121 -19.76 8.62 15.66
CA TYR A 121 -19.71 8.13 14.29
C TYR A 121 -18.40 7.40 14.03
N GLY A 122 -18.51 6.24 13.40
CA GLY A 122 -17.38 5.48 12.89
C GLY A 122 -16.87 6.00 11.54
N PRO A 123 -15.73 5.49 11.07
CA PRO A 123 -15.04 5.95 9.87
C PRO A 123 -15.90 5.84 8.59
N LEU A 124 -16.72 4.78 8.46
CA LEU A 124 -17.62 4.62 7.32
C LEU A 124 -18.71 5.69 7.33
N ALA A 125 -19.38 5.88 8.48
CA ALA A 125 -20.45 6.87 8.58
C ALA A 125 -19.93 8.30 8.36
N LEU A 126 -18.74 8.63 8.87
CA LEU A 126 -18.10 9.92 8.61
C LEU A 126 -17.80 10.14 7.12
N ALA A 127 -17.21 9.14 6.45
CA ALA A 127 -16.92 9.21 5.02
C ALA A 127 -18.18 9.36 4.17
N MET A 128 -19.24 8.61 4.49
CA MET A 128 -20.53 8.70 3.79
C MET A 128 -21.20 10.05 4.02
N LYS A 129 -21.19 10.56 5.25
CA LYS A 129 -21.89 11.79 5.65
C LYS A 129 -21.24 13.06 5.12
N TYR A 130 -19.92 13.17 5.19
CA TYR A 130 -19.20 14.40 4.84
C TYR A 130 -18.49 14.32 3.49
N GLY A 131 -18.48 13.16 2.84
CA GLY A 131 -17.65 12.91 1.66
C GLY A 131 -16.21 12.61 2.05
N GLY A 132 -15.61 11.66 1.35
CA GLY A 132 -14.32 11.10 1.72
C GLY A 132 -14.15 9.71 1.13
N MET A 133 -12.93 9.20 1.18
CA MET A 133 -12.65 7.81 0.86
C MET A 133 -12.72 7.01 2.16
N PHE A 134 -13.61 6.03 2.22
CA PHE A 134 -13.53 4.98 3.23
C PHE A 134 -12.61 3.88 2.68
N LEU A 135 -11.51 3.61 3.39
CA LEU A 135 -10.48 2.68 2.97
C LEU A 135 -10.36 1.53 3.97
N ILE A 136 -10.77 0.33 3.57
CA ILE A 136 -10.51 -0.90 4.33
C ILE A 136 -9.24 -1.55 3.80
N ASN A 137 -8.21 -1.65 4.64
CA ASN A 137 -7.03 -2.43 4.33
C ASN A 137 -7.21 -3.89 4.74
N GLU A 138 -6.72 -4.83 3.94
CA GLU A 138 -6.79 -6.27 4.25
C GLU A 138 -8.24 -6.74 4.49
N ILE A 139 -9.15 -6.36 3.58
CA ILE A 139 -10.58 -6.73 3.67
C ILE A 139 -10.78 -8.26 3.64
N ASP A 140 -9.84 -8.97 3.03
CA ASP A 140 -9.78 -10.42 2.96
C ASP A 140 -9.52 -11.10 4.32
N LEU A 141 -9.21 -10.34 5.38
CA LEU A 141 -9.10 -10.84 6.76
C LEU A 141 -10.38 -10.66 7.60
N MET A 142 -11.41 -10.02 7.05
CA MET A 142 -12.66 -9.76 7.76
C MET A 142 -13.64 -10.93 7.68
N GLU A 143 -14.42 -11.12 8.74
CA GLU A 143 -15.47 -12.13 8.77
C GLU A 143 -16.58 -11.84 7.75
N PRO A 144 -17.10 -12.87 7.02
CA PRO A 144 -18.15 -12.69 6.03
C PRO A 144 -19.43 -12.02 6.56
N ALA A 145 -19.74 -12.23 7.84
CA ALA A 145 -20.88 -11.60 8.51
C ALA A 145 -20.75 -10.07 8.53
N THR A 146 -19.55 -9.56 8.85
CA THR A 146 -19.27 -8.11 8.83
C THR A 146 -19.35 -7.56 7.41
N LEU A 147 -18.82 -8.28 6.42
CA LEU A 147 -18.87 -7.89 5.02
C LEU A 147 -20.30 -7.84 4.46
N THR A 148 -21.18 -8.71 4.93
CA THR A 148 -22.60 -8.70 4.55
C THR A 148 -23.29 -7.39 4.95
N GLY A 149 -22.89 -6.79 6.08
CA GLY A 149 -23.38 -5.47 6.50
C GLY A 149 -23.01 -4.33 5.55
N LEU A 150 -21.97 -4.51 4.73
CA LEU A 150 -21.51 -3.51 3.76
C LEU A 150 -22.27 -3.58 2.42
N ASN A 151 -23.06 -4.62 2.15
CA ASN A 151 -23.68 -4.82 0.84
C ASN A 151 -24.50 -3.61 0.37
N GLY A 152 -25.38 -3.07 1.22
CA GLY A 152 -26.17 -1.89 0.85
C GLY A 152 -25.31 -0.66 0.57
N VAL A 153 -24.26 -0.44 1.36
CA VAL A 153 -23.31 0.66 1.15
C VAL A 153 -22.57 0.53 -0.20
N LEU A 154 -22.19 -0.70 -0.56
CA LEU A 154 -21.55 -1.00 -1.84
C LEU A 154 -22.51 -0.85 -3.03
N ASP A 155 -23.79 -1.17 -2.83
CA ASP A 155 -24.87 -0.95 -3.81
C ASP A 155 -25.25 0.55 -3.96
N GLY A 156 -24.76 1.41 -3.04
CA GLY A 156 -25.00 2.85 -3.03
C GLY A 156 -26.21 3.29 -2.21
N ASP A 157 -26.76 2.40 -1.39
CA ASP A 157 -27.93 2.67 -0.56
C ASP A 157 -27.60 3.62 0.62
N PRO A 158 -28.60 4.35 1.15
CA PRO A 158 -28.46 5.08 2.40
C PRO A 158 -28.12 4.19 3.59
N LEU A 159 -27.21 4.65 4.44
CA LEU A 159 -26.88 3.99 5.71
C LEU A 159 -27.86 4.43 6.79
N THR A 160 -28.65 3.49 7.32
CA THR A 160 -29.53 3.75 8.48
C THR A 160 -28.81 3.38 9.76
N ILE A 161 -28.85 4.26 10.77
CA ILE A 161 -28.23 4.09 12.08
C ILE A 161 -29.34 4.08 13.16
N PRO A 162 -29.92 2.91 13.48
CA PRO A 162 -30.98 2.79 14.48
C PRO A 162 -30.58 3.34 15.85
N GLU A 163 -29.34 3.11 16.28
CA GLU A 163 -28.80 3.52 17.58
C GLU A 163 -28.69 5.04 17.73
N ASN A 164 -28.63 5.78 16.62
CA ASN A 164 -28.61 7.23 16.60
C ASN A 164 -30.00 7.81 16.28
N GLY A 165 -31.05 7.26 16.89
CA GLY A 165 -32.42 7.73 16.71
C GLY A 165 -32.99 7.46 15.32
N GLY A 166 -32.46 6.47 14.60
CA GLY A 166 -32.89 6.14 13.23
C GLY A 166 -32.39 7.13 12.17
N GLU A 167 -31.24 7.76 12.40
CA GLU A 167 -30.61 8.63 11.41
C GLU A 167 -30.39 7.88 10.08
N VAL A 168 -30.68 8.55 8.95
CA VAL A 168 -30.43 8.04 7.61
C VAL A 168 -29.39 8.91 6.93
N ILE A 169 -28.23 8.33 6.62
CA ILE A 169 -27.13 8.97 5.92
C ILE A 169 -27.19 8.58 4.45
N VAL A 170 -27.60 9.52 3.60
CA VAL A 170 -27.47 9.37 2.14
C VAL A 170 -26.00 9.58 1.77
N PRO A 171 -25.38 8.70 0.95
CA PRO A 171 -23.97 8.84 0.59
C PRO A 171 -23.71 10.18 -0.09
N HIS A 172 -22.76 10.94 0.44
CA HIS A 172 -22.33 12.19 -0.18
C HIS A 172 -21.82 11.93 -1.60
N PRO A 173 -21.99 12.84 -2.58
CA PRO A 173 -21.53 12.62 -3.97
C PRO A 173 -20.01 12.38 -4.11
N MET A 174 -19.24 12.86 -3.12
CA MET A 174 -17.80 12.61 -2.97
C MET A 174 -17.49 11.42 -2.06
N PHE A 175 -18.44 10.57 -1.72
CA PHE A 175 -18.13 9.31 -1.06
C PHE A 175 -17.46 8.36 -2.06
N ARG A 176 -16.41 7.67 -1.61
CA ARG A 176 -15.75 6.59 -2.33
C ARG A 176 -15.47 5.45 -1.37
N PHE A 177 -15.75 4.23 -1.81
CA PHE A 177 -15.40 3.02 -1.08
C PHE A 177 -14.19 2.36 -1.72
N VAL A 178 -13.16 2.07 -0.94
CA VAL A 178 -11.96 1.37 -1.39
C VAL A 178 -11.62 0.25 -0.43
N ALA A 179 -11.38 -0.93 -0.98
CA ALA A 179 -10.84 -2.06 -0.25
C ALA A 179 -9.48 -2.45 -0.82
N THR A 180 -8.54 -2.85 0.03
CA THR A 180 -7.31 -3.51 -0.40
C THR A 180 -7.25 -4.93 0.14
N ALA A 181 -6.67 -5.84 -0.64
CA ALA A 181 -6.52 -7.24 -0.27
C ALA A 181 -5.22 -7.82 -0.83
N ASN A 182 -4.79 -8.96 -0.30
CA ASN A 182 -3.70 -9.73 -0.90
C ASN A 182 -4.20 -10.70 -1.96
N THR A 183 -5.47 -11.13 -1.88
CA THR A 183 -6.12 -12.00 -2.87
C THR A 183 -7.16 -11.25 -3.71
N ASN A 184 -7.50 -11.79 -4.88
CA ASN A 184 -8.57 -11.29 -5.76
C ASN A 184 -9.99 -11.72 -5.30
N GLY A 185 -10.16 -12.12 -4.04
CA GLY A 185 -11.40 -12.68 -3.51
C GLY A 185 -11.52 -14.20 -3.67
N GLY A 186 -10.62 -14.84 -4.41
CA GLY A 186 -10.46 -16.30 -4.43
C GLY A 186 -9.90 -16.85 -3.11
N SER A 187 -9.90 -18.17 -2.97
CA SER A 187 -9.00 -18.81 -2.00
C SER A 187 -7.58 -18.55 -2.45
N ASP A 188 -6.67 -18.29 -1.51
CA ASP A 188 -5.25 -18.26 -1.81
C ASP A 188 -4.79 -19.64 -2.29
N GLU A 189 -4.81 -19.86 -3.60
CA GLU A 189 -4.43 -21.12 -4.24
C GLU A 189 -2.95 -21.46 -4.01
N THR A 190 -2.15 -20.46 -3.63
CA THR A 190 -0.72 -20.61 -3.35
C THR A 190 -0.43 -21.03 -1.91
N GLY A 191 -1.37 -20.81 -0.98
CA GLY A 191 -1.20 -21.04 0.46
C GLY A 191 -0.20 -20.09 1.14
N LEU A 192 0.26 -19.04 0.45
CA LEU A 192 1.29 -18.09 0.87
C LEU A 192 0.75 -16.97 1.80
N TYR A 193 -0.54 -16.70 1.78
CA TYR A 193 -1.23 -15.68 2.57
C TYR A 193 -2.10 -16.33 3.65
N GLN A 194 -1.47 -16.59 4.81
CA GLN A 194 -2.17 -17.18 5.93
C GLN A 194 -3.27 -16.26 6.48
N GLY A 195 -4.47 -16.82 6.68
CA GLY A 195 -5.60 -16.14 7.29
C GLY A 195 -6.52 -15.39 6.32
N THR A 196 -6.20 -15.33 5.03
CA THR A 196 -7.13 -14.75 4.04
C THR A 196 -8.35 -15.64 3.86
N LEU A 197 -9.53 -15.03 3.88
CA LEU A 197 -10.81 -15.69 3.70
C LEU A 197 -11.29 -15.51 2.26
N ARG A 198 -11.76 -16.60 1.66
CA ARG A 198 -12.39 -16.57 0.34
C ARG A 198 -13.65 -15.70 0.40
N GLN A 199 -13.78 -14.80 -0.57
CA GLN A 199 -14.91 -13.89 -0.66
C GLN A 199 -16.03 -14.50 -1.50
N ASN A 200 -17.28 -14.14 -1.18
CA ASN A 200 -18.43 -14.54 -1.98
C ASN A 200 -18.43 -13.77 -3.31
N LEU A 201 -18.71 -14.44 -4.42
CA LEU A 201 -18.84 -13.84 -5.75
C LEU A 201 -19.81 -12.66 -5.76
N ALA A 202 -20.96 -12.77 -5.09
CA ALA A 202 -21.94 -11.68 -5.03
C ALA A 202 -21.36 -10.42 -4.35
N PHE A 203 -20.48 -10.60 -3.36
CA PHE A 203 -19.78 -9.48 -2.72
C PHE A 203 -18.77 -8.86 -3.69
N MET A 204 -17.99 -9.70 -4.39
CA MET A 204 -16.98 -9.26 -5.36
C MET A 204 -17.58 -8.54 -6.58
N ASP A 205 -18.76 -8.95 -7.05
CA ASP A 205 -19.45 -8.35 -8.22
C ASP A 205 -19.83 -6.86 -8.01
N ARG A 206 -19.78 -6.37 -6.76
CA ARG A 206 -20.03 -4.96 -6.42
C ARG A 206 -18.82 -4.06 -6.59
N PHE A 207 -17.66 -4.64 -6.90
CA PHE A 207 -16.41 -3.91 -7.00
C PHE A 207 -15.93 -3.78 -8.43
N TRP A 208 -15.26 -2.66 -8.70
CA TRP A 208 -14.28 -2.58 -9.76
C TRP A 208 -13.00 -3.24 -9.24
N LEU A 209 -12.56 -4.33 -9.86
CA LEU A 209 -11.30 -5.00 -9.48
C LEU A 209 -10.10 -4.36 -10.19
N CYS A 210 -9.04 -4.08 -9.44
CA CYS A 210 -7.79 -3.56 -9.97
C CYS A 210 -6.61 -4.30 -9.34
N GLU A 211 -5.69 -4.78 -10.18
CA GLU A 211 -4.47 -5.43 -9.74
C GLU A 211 -3.32 -4.44 -9.63
N VAL A 212 -2.66 -4.41 -8.47
CA VAL A 212 -1.44 -3.63 -8.24
C VAL A 212 -0.29 -4.60 -7.98
N PRO A 213 0.45 -4.99 -9.04
CA PRO A 213 1.64 -5.80 -8.91
C PRO A 213 2.79 -4.99 -8.29
N TYR A 214 3.93 -5.63 -8.05
CA TYR A 214 5.14 -4.88 -7.72
C TYR A 214 5.48 -3.87 -8.83
N PRO A 215 6.07 -2.71 -8.50
CA PRO A 215 6.46 -1.73 -9.49
C PRO A 215 7.40 -2.32 -10.55
N PRO A 216 7.35 -1.82 -11.80
CA PRO A 216 8.32 -2.19 -12.82
C PRO A 216 9.76 -1.92 -12.35
N ALA A 217 10.73 -2.69 -12.87
CA ALA A 217 12.11 -2.62 -12.42
C ALA A 217 12.69 -1.19 -12.41
N MET A 218 12.39 -0.39 -13.44
CA MET A 218 12.85 1.00 -13.49
C MET A 218 12.28 1.86 -12.35
N ALA A 219 11.00 1.69 -12.03
CA ALA A 219 10.39 2.41 -10.91
C ALA A 219 10.99 1.98 -9.56
N GLU A 220 11.34 0.70 -9.38
CA GLU A 220 12.05 0.26 -8.17
C GLU A 220 13.48 0.83 -8.11
N ILE A 221 14.20 0.94 -9.24
CA ILE A 221 15.53 1.57 -9.30
C ILE A 221 15.44 3.05 -8.87
N ASP A 222 14.46 3.79 -9.39
CA ASP A 222 14.23 5.19 -9.05
C ASP A 222 13.91 5.35 -7.55
N LEU A 223 13.08 4.45 -7.00
CA LEU A 223 12.77 4.43 -5.56
C LEU A 223 14.02 4.13 -4.71
N LEU A 224 14.88 3.21 -5.16
CA LEU A 224 16.14 2.91 -4.49
C LEU A 224 17.11 4.09 -4.53
N GLU A 225 17.15 4.85 -5.62
CA GLU A 225 18.00 6.04 -5.74
C GLU A 225 17.59 7.12 -4.72
N LYS A 226 16.29 7.36 -4.55
CA LYS A 226 15.81 8.30 -3.52
C LYS A 226 16.07 7.81 -2.10
N THR A 227 15.88 6.51 -1.86
CA THR A 227 16.00 5.90 -0.52
C THR A 227 17.46 5.76 -0.07
N ALA A 228 18.34 5.38 -0.98
CA ALA A 228 19.73 5.07 -0.71
C ALA A 228 20.64 5.63 -1.83
N PRO A 229 20.78 6.96 -1.93
CA PRO A 229 21.50 7.62 -3.02
C PRO A 229 22.98 7.27 -3.07
N ALA A 230 23.59 6.85 -1.95
CA ALA A 230 25.00 6.46 -1.91
C ALA A 230 25.27 5.08 -2.52
N ILE A 231 24.23 4.27 -2.79
CA ILE A 231 24.38 2.97 -3.45
C ILE A 231 24.48 3.20 -4.97
N PRO A 232 25.56 2.76 -5.64
CA PRO A 232 25.72 2.92 -7.08
C PRO A 232 24.58 2.31 -7.91
N GLU A 233 24.26 2.90 -9.07
CA GLU A 233 23.15 2.48 -9.93
C GLU A 233 23.24 1.01 -10.38
N ASN A 234 24.45 0.52 -10.69
CA ASN A 234 24.67 -0.89 -11.04
C ASN A 234 24.27 -1.82 -9.88
N ILE A 235 24.60 -1.45 -8.64
CA ILE A 235 24.19 -2.21 -7.45
C ILE A 235 22.67 -2.14 -7.27
N ARG A 236 22.04 -0.97 -7.42
CA ARG A 236 20.57 -0.83 -7.36
C ARG A 236 19.86 -1.71 -8.39
N LYS A 237 20.35 -1.75 -9.63
CA LYS A 237 19.86 -2.65 -10.70
C LYS A 237 19.95 -4.11 -10.29
N THR A 238 21.08 -4.54 -9.72
CA THR A 238 21.26 -5.91 -9.24
C THR A 238 20.35 -6.23 -8.04
N MET A 239 20.10 -5.28 -7.14
CA MET A 239 19.15 -5.45 -6.03
C MET A 239 17.73 -5.68 -6.51
N VAL A 240 17.29 -4.94 -7.53
CA VAL A 240 15.98 -5.13 -8.17
C VAL A 240 15.90 -6.48 -8.89
N ALA A 241 16.95 -6.87 -9.61
CA ALA A 241 17.02 -8.18 -10.26
C ALA A 241 16.97 -9.33 -9.22
N PHE A 242 17.68 -9.19 -8.10
CA PHE A 242 17.66 -10.13 -6.99
C PHE A 242 16.25 -10.24 -6.39
N ALA A 243 15.58 -9.12 -6.13
CA ALA A 243 14.20 -9.11 -5.66
C ALA A 243 13.25 -9.83 -6.63
N GLY A 244 13.41 -9.60 -7.94
CA GLY A 244 12.67 -10.29 -9.00
C GLY A 244 12.83 -11.81 -8.93
N GLU A 245 14.06 -12.30 -8.80
CA GLU A 245 14.32 -13.74 -8.70
C GLU A 245 13.73 -14.36 -7.43
N VAL A 246 13.85 -13.68 -6.28
CA VAL A 246 13.24 -14.15 -5.03
C VAL A 246 11.70 -14.18 -5.15
N ARG A 247 11.08 -13.21 -5.81
CA ARG A 247 9.63 -13.23 -6.08
C ARG A 247 9.22 -14.42 -6.95
N ARG A 248 10.02 -14.75 -7.97
CA ARG A 248 9.79 -15.92 -8.84
C ARG A 248 9.88 -17.24 -8.08
N LEU A 249 10.87 -17.38 -7.20
CA LEU A 249 11.04 -18.55 -6.33
C LEU A 249 9.90 -18.68 -5.32
N PHE A 250 9.39 -17.56 -4.78
CA PHE A 250 8.23 -17.54 -3.88
C PHE A 250 6.95 -18.01 -4.57
N LEU A 251 6.75 -17.67 -5.85
CA LEU A 251 5.60 -18.12 -6.64
C LEU A 251 5.71 -19.57 -7.14
N GLY A 252 6.83 -20.26 -6.87
CA GLY A 252 7.06 -21.62 -7.37
C GLY A 252 7.32 -21.70 -8.88
N GLU A 253 7.58 -20.58 -9.54
CA GLU A 253 7.91 -20.50 -10.98
C GLU A 253 9.36 -20.92 -11.28
N GLY A 254 10.05 -21.51 -10.31
CA GLY A 254 11.38 -22.12 -10.41
C GLY A 254 11.36 -23.51 -11.06
N SER A 255 10.77 -23.64 -12.25
CA SER A 255 10.60 -24.93 -12.95
C SER A 255 11.85 -25.46 -13.68
N ASP A 256 13.04 -24.93 -13.39
CA ASP A 256 14.31 -25.56 -13.78
C ASP A 256 14.96 -26.19 -12.55
N GLN A 257 15.27 -27.48 -12.68
CA GLN A 257 15.63 -28.49 -11.67
C GLN A 257 16.84 -28.19 -10.76
N GLN A 258 17.27 -26.94 -10.59
CA GLN A 258 18.37 -26.55 -9.70
C GLN A 258 17.92 -26.08 -8.30
N PHE A 259 16.71 -25.55 -8.14
CA PHE A 259 16.17 -25.15 -6.84
C PHE A 259 14.75 -25.70 -6.70
N GLY A 260 14.64 -26.94 -6.24
CA GLY A 260 13.36 -27.68 -6.13
C GLY A 260 12.45 -27.25 -4.99
N GLU A 261 12.65 -26.08 -4.38
CA GLU A 261 11.91 -25.65 -3.19
C GLU A 261 11.34 -24.24 -3.38
N THR A 262 10.01 -24.14 -3.32
CA THR A 262 9.30 -22.86 -3.12
C THR A 262 9.77 -22.24 -1.80
N ILE A 263 10.13 -20.96 -1.81
CA ILE A 263 10.47 -20.27 -0.57
C ILE A 263 9.25 -19.68 0.13
N GLU A 264 9.32 -19.63 1.45
CA GLU A 264 8.25 -19.13 2.32
C GLU A 264 8.26 -17.61 2.52
N VAL A 265 9.26 -16.90 2.00
CA VAL A 265 9.36 -15.44 2.10
C VAL A 265 9.44 -14.77 0.73
N THR A 266 8.72 -13.65 0.58
CA THR A 266 8.75 -12.84 -0.63
C THR A 266 9.59 -11.57 -0.47
N PHE A 267 10.12 -11.06 -1.58
CA PHE A 267 10.92 -9.82 -1.60
C PHE A 267 10.06 -8.62 -2.02
N SER A 268 9.20 -8.15 -1.12
CA SER A 268 8.35 -6.98 -1.39
C SER A 268 9.17 -5.71 -1.69
N THR A 269 8.57 -4.72 -2.37
CA THR A 269 9.21 -3.41 -2.58
C THR A 269 9.58 -2.74 -1.26
N ARG A 270 8.77 -2.92 -0.21
CA ARG A 270 9.11 -2.48 1.16
C ARG A 270 10.38 -3.15 1.68
N THR A 271 10.54 -4.45 1.46
CA THR A 271 11.75 -5.19 1.84
C THR A 271 12.97 -4.69 1.06
N LEU A 272 12.79 -4.41 -0.24
CA LEU A 272 13.84 -3.88 -1.12
C LEU A 272 14.35 -2.51 -0.69
N LEU A 273 13.44 -1.56 -0.42
CA LEU A 273 13.81 -0.24 0.07
C LEU A 273 14.54 -0.32 1.42
N ARG A 274 14.06 -1.18 2.33
CA ARG A 274 14.74 -1.43 3.59
C ARG A 274 16.13 -2.04 3.40
N TRP A 275 16.29 -2.97 2.46
CA TRP A 275 17.59 -3.59 2.19
C TRP A 275 18.60 -2.55 1.69
N ALA A 276 18.18 -1.63 0.82
CA ALA A 276 19.02 -0.53 0.34
C ALA A 276 19.38 0.47 1.44
N ASP A 277 18.39 0.95 2.21
CA ASP A 277 18.65 1.86 3.34
C ASP A 277 19.63 1.23 4.35
N LEU A 278 19.43 -0.03 4.73
CA LEU A 278 20.34 -0.73 5.64
C LEU A 278 21.73 -0.95 5.04
N THR A 279 21.83 -1.28 3.75
CA THR A 279 23.12 -1.44 3.07
C THR A 279 23.93 -0.14 3.13
N GLN A 280 23.28 1.00 2.86
CA GLN A 280 23.90 2.32 2.97
C GLN A 280 24.32 2.62 4.43
N ARG A 281 23.45 2.36 5.41
CA ARG A 281 23.76 2.61 6.84
C ARG A 281 24.89 1.75 7.38
N PHE A 282 25.02 0.51 6.91
CA PHE A 282 26.09 -0.40 7.31
C PHE A 282 27.36 -0.26 6.48
N HIS A 283 27.39 0.63 5.49
CA HIS A 283 28.58 0.88 4.66
C HIS A 283 29.86 1.12 5.50
N PRO A 284 29.85 1.92 6.60
CA PRO A 284 31.05 2.13 7.42
C PRO A 284 31.63 0.85 8.05
N LEU A 285 30.82 -0.19 8.25
CA LEU A 285 31.28 -1.49 8.79
C LEU A 285 32.12 -2.28 7.78
N ALA A 286 32.13 -1.89 6.50
CA ALA A 286 33.00 -2.48 5.49
C ALA A 286 34.48 -2.41 5.89
N ARG A 287 34.89 -1.34 6.59
CA ARG A 287 36.26 -1.16 7.11
C ARG A 287 36.64 -2.20 8.17
N GLN A 288 35.66 -2.89 8.76
CA GLN A 288 35.84 -3.96 9.75
C GLN A 288 35.69 -5.36 9.14
N GLY A 289 35.65 -5.47 7.80
CA GLY A 289 35.48 -6.74 7.09
C GLY A 289 34.04 -7.24 7.00
N VAL A 290 33.04 -6.43 7.41
CA VAL A 290 31.62 -6.79 7.26
C VAL A 290 31.17 -6.45 5.85
N GLN A 291 30.53 -7.38 5.14
CA GLN A 291 29.93 -7.11 3.82
C GLN A 291 28.54 -6.44 4.00
N PRO A 292 28.36 -5.14 3.70
CA PRO A 292 27.13 -4.43 4.06
C PRO A 292 25.87 -4.99 3.38
N LEU A 293 25.96 -5.37 2.10
CA LEU A 293 24.86 -5.97 1.34
C LEU A 293 24.35 -7.26 1.99
N ALA A 294 25.23 -8.22 2.25
CA ALA A 294 24.88 -9.49 2.89
C ALA A 294 24.39 -9.28 4.33
N TYR A 295 25.04 -8.38 5.07
CA TYR A 295 24.67 -8.07 6.45
C TYR A 295 23.30 -7.39 6.57
N ALA A 296 22.96 -6.55 5.59
CA ALA A 296 21.66 -5.91 5.47
C ALA A 296 20.59 -6.88 4.97
N LEU A 297 20.93 -7.85 4.11
CA LEU A 297 19.99 -8.85 3.58
C LEU A 297 19.34 -9.67 4.71
N ASP A 298 20.13 -10.08 5.69
CA ASP A 298 19.61 -10.82 6.85
C ASP A 298 18.59 -10.00 7.65
N ARG A 299 18.89 -8.73 7.90
CA ARG A 299 18.01 -7.82 8.63
C ARG A 299 16.77 -7.44 7.83
N ALA A 300 16.92 -7.34 6.50
CA ALA A 300 15.83 -7.00 5.61
C ALA A 300 14.90 -8.19 5.34
N LEU A 301 15.40 -9.42 5.26
CA LEU A 301 14.57 -10.59 4.95
C LEU A 301 15.04 -11.87 5.64
N GLY A 302 16.34 -12.15 5.64
CA GLY A 302 16.87 -13.45 6.04
C GLY A 302 16.47 -13.91 7.46
N PHE A 303 16.30 -13.01 8.43
CA PHE A 303 15.85 -13.36 9.78
C PHE A 303 14.37 -13.78 9.87
N ARG A 304 13.58 -13.56 8.82
CA ARG A 304 12.19 -14.03 8.71
C ARG A 304 12.07 -15.38 7.99
N ALA A 305 13.17 -15.83 7.38
CA ALA A 305 13.24 -17.08 6.67
C ALA A 305 13.74 -18.22 7.57
N SER A 306 13.39 -19.44 7.20
CA SER A 306 14.03 -20.69 7.61
C SER A 306 15.54 -20.66 7.33
N LYS A 307 16.27 -21.59 7.94
CA LYS A 307 17.74 -21.63 7.77
C LYS A 307 18.09 -22.02 6.33
N GLU A 308 17.28 -22.87 5.74
CA GLU A 308 17.37 -23.39 4.38
C GLU A 308 17.18 -22.24 3.39
N THR A 309 16.03 -21.56 3.44
CA THR A 309 15.73 -20.40 2.60
C THR A 309 16.73 -19.27 2.80
N ARG A 310 17.15 -19.00 4.04
CA ARG A 310 18.18 -17.98 4.31
C ARG A 310 19.51 -18.34 3.63
N SER A 311 19.93 -19.59 3.67
CA SER A 311 21.16 -20.04 3.01
C SER A 311 21.05 -19.85 1.49
N MET A 312 19.92 -20.24 0.91
CA MET A 312 19.62 -20.06 -0.52
C MET A 312 19.65 -18.58 -0.93
N LEU A 313 19.08 -17.68 -0.12
CA LEU A 313 19.14 -16.23 -0.37
C LEU A 313 20.58 -15.70 -0.41
N HIS A 314 21.46 -16.20 0.45
CA HIS A 314 22.88 -15.83 0.45
C HIS A 314 23.64 -16.41 -0.74
N GLU A 315 23.39 -17.66 -1.12
CA GLU A 315 23.97 -18.25 -2.33
C GLU A 315 23.57 -17.48 -3.59
N LEU A 316 22.28 -17.13 -3.69
CA LEU A 316 21.77 -16.29 -4.78
C LEU A 316 22.44 -14.91 -4.78
N ALA A 317 22.60 -14.29 -3.61
CA ALA A 317 23.25 -12.99 -3.49
C ALA A 317 24.74 -13.06 -3.89
N GLN A 318 25.47 -14.08 -3.46
CA GLN A 318 26.86 -14.29 -3.86
C GLN A 318 27.02 -14.46 -5.37
N ARG A 319 26.08 -15.18 -6.02
CA ARG A 319 26.07 -15.35 -7.48
C ARG A 319 25.81 -14.03 -8.22
N MET A 320 24.87 -13.22 -7.72
CA MET A 320 24.42 -12.00 -8.40
C MET A 320 25.30 -10.78 -8.13
N PHE A 321 26.01 -10.75 -6.99
CA PHE A 321 26.90 -9.67 -6.60
C PHE A 321 28.37 -10.13 -6.55
N PRO A 322 28.98 -10.57 -7.67
CA PRO A 322 30.35 -11.11 -7.68
C PRO A 322 31.43 -10.09 -7.28
N GLN A 323 31.15 -8.78 -7.34
CA GLN A 323 32.06 -7.68 -6.97
C GLN A 323 31.88 -7.16 -5.53
N LEU A 324 31.27 -7.94 -4.62
CA LEU A 324 31.11 -7.58 -3.19
C LEU A 324 32.42 -7.17 -2.47
N SER A 325 33.59 -7.38 -3.08
CA SER A 325 34.92 -7.15 -2.50
C SER A 325 35.64 -5.86 -2.94
N SER A 326 35.27 -5.18 -4.04
CA SER A 326 36.06 -4.06 -4.58
C SER A 326 35.34 -2.70 -4.63
N ASP A 327 34.08 -2.65 -5.09
CA ASP A 327 33.55 -1.40 -5.64
C ASP A 327 32.96 -0.44 -4.61
N MET A 328 32.60 -0.91 -3.41
CA MET A 328 32.11 -0.04 -2.33
C MET A 328 33.24 0.66 -1.56
N LEU A 329 34.51 0.30 -1.81
CA LEU A 329 35.70 0.88 -1.16
C LEU A 329 36.36 2.00 -1.98
N GLU A 330 36.01 2.14 -3.26
CA GLU A 330 36.69 3.11 -4.15
C GLU A 330 36.05 4.51 -4.14
N GLY A 331 34.79 4.64 -3.69
CA GLY A 331 34.11 5.94 -3.57
C GLY A 331 34.75 6.90 -2.54
N ASP A 332 35.54 6.38 -1.59
CA ASP A 332 36.21 7.17 -0.55
C ASP A 332 37.58 7.71 -0.98
N LYS A 333 38.10 7.30 -2.15
CA LYS A 333 39.47 7.67 -2.58
C LYS A 333 39.53 8.97 -3.39
N GLN A 334 38.40 9.57 -3.78
CA GLN A 334 38.40 10.80 -4.57
C GLN A 334 38.29 12.11 -3.77
N GLU A 335 37.93 12.08 -2.48
CA GLU A 335 37.83 13.31 -1.67
C GLU A 335 39.04 13.64 -0.79
N VAL A 336 40.06 12.75 -0.70
CA VAL A 336 41.25 12.98 0.16
C VAL A 336 42.49 13.43 -0.65
N ALA A 337 42.37 13.65 -1.96
CA ALA A 337 43.50 14.02 -2.82
C ALA A 337 43.56 15.51 -3.22
N THR A 338 42.65 16.36 -2.74
CA THR A 338 42.71 17.82 -2.95
C THR A 338 42.12 18.56 -1.75
N GLY A 339 42.99 19.07 -0.88
CA GLY A 339 42.63 19.94 0.24
C GLY A 339 43.64 19.90 1.37
#